data_AF-A0A2V8UEW6-F1
#
_entry.id   AF-A0A2V8UEW6-F1
#
_cell.length_a   1.000
_cell.length_b   1.000
_cell.length_c   1.000
_cell.angle_alpha   90.00
_cell.angle_beta   90.00
_cell.angle_gamma   90.00
#
_symmetry.space_group_name_H-M   'P 1'
#
loop_
_entity.id
_entity.type
_entity.pdbx_description
1 polymer ?
#
loop_
_entity_poly.entity_id
_entity_poly.type
_entity_poly.pdbx_seq_one_letter_code
_entity_poly.pdbx_strand_id
1 'polypeptide(L)'
;MACGVWDDFRKHAVREGWFAPNGAEAATLYLHMASVLRKIPGKLLREIQRSARPQKKGAYEDLHFLFPERLYERKVALDGAKGIHKAQGTAASEALLVDAYAARIRSLLGQGLAVEAKALIDLVRDRYPSARERLEELTASAVARAGTLDELVGPLNDPAISHERRAAIEHAIQRDVRDLAALAECAALAPEDSMRKAACALERAFLAVTTGPVADVC
;
A
#
# COMPACT_ATOMS: atom_id res chain seq x y z
N MET A 1 14.51 3.42 -21.95
CA MET A 1 13.10 3.71 -21.55
C MET A 1 12.97 5.19 -21.25
N ALA A 2 11.89 5.85 -21.70
CA ALA A 2 11.69 7.29 -21.55
C ALA A 2 11.81 7.80 -20.10
N CYS A 3 11.35 7.03 -19.10
CA CYS A 3 11.47 7.39 -17.68
C CYS A 3 12.92 7.43 -17.18
N GLY A 4 13.82 6.60 -17.71
CA GLY A 4 15.25 6.65 -17.34
C GLY A 4 15.91 7.94 -17.83
N VAL A 5 15.58 8.37 -19.06
CA VAL A 5 16.06 9.63 -19.63
C VAL A 5 15.56 10.84 -18.82
N TRP A 6 14.32 10.80 -18.36
CA TRP A 6 13.76 11.84 -17.49
C TRP A 6 14.40 11.87 -16.09
N ASP A 7 14.76 10.72 -15.51
CA ASP A 7 15.50 10.69 -14.24
C ASP A 7 16.94 11.19 -14.41
N ASP A 8 17.62 10.83 -15.50
CA ASP A 8 18.95 11.35 -15.81
C ASP A 8 18.93 12.87 -15.99
N PHE A 9 17.95 13.39 -16.75
CA PHE A 9 17.73 14.83 -16.87
C PHE A 9 17.51 15.49 -15.49
N ARG A 10 16.68 14.90 -14.64
CA ARG A 10 16.45 15.40 -13.27
C ARG A 10 17.75 15.40 -12.45
N LYS A 11 18.55 14.33 -12.50
CA LYS A 11 19.84 14.23 -11.79
C LYS A 11 20.79 15.34 -12.23
N HIS A 12 20.89 15.59 -13.53
CA HIS A 12 21.70 16.67 -14.07
C HIS A 12 21.16 18.05 -13.69
N ALA A 13 19.86 18.32 -13.85
CA ALA A 13 19.27 19.60 -13.48
C ALA A 13 19.44 19.94 -11.99
N VAL A 14 19.43 18.92 -11.11
CA VAL A 14 19.75 19.12 -9.68
C VAL A 14 21.24 19.39 -9.47
N ARG A 15 22.12 18.64 -10.13
CA ARG A 15 23.58 18.81 -10.01
C ARG A 15 24.04 20.19 -10.49
N GLU A 16 23.47 20.68 -11.57
CA GLU A 16 23.74 22.00 -12.15
C GLU A 16 23.01 23.14 -11.42
N GLY A 17 22.28 22.84 -10.33
CA GLY A 17 21.58 23.83 -9.50
C GLY A 17 20.33 24.43 -10.14
N TRP A 18 19.87 23.93 -11.28
CA TRP A 18 18.64 24.38 -11.94
C TRP A 18 17.40 23.97 -11.16
N PHE A 19 17.44 22.80 -10.52
CA PHE A 19 16.39 22.32 -9.63
C PHE A 19 16.92 22.15 -8.21
N ALA A 20 16.09 22.48 -7.23
CA ALA A 20 16.33 22.01 -5.87
C ALA A 20 16.21 20.46 -5.85
N PRO A 21 17.08 19.72 -5.11
CA PRO A 21 17.04 18.26 -5.02
C PRO A 21 15.67 17.67 -4.64
N ASN A 22 14.85 18.49 -3.97
CA ASN A 22 13.52 18.20 -3.47
C ASN A 22 12.51 19.31 -3.84
N GLY A 23 12.73 20.00 -4.96
CA GLY A 23 11.91 21.11 -5.46
C GLY A 23 10.65 20.67 -6.20
N ALA A 24 9.79 21.64 -6.53
CA ALA A 24 8.53 21.43 -7.26
C ALA A 24 8.78 20.90 -8.69
N GLU A 25 9.92 21.25 -9.28
CA GLU A 25 10.36 20.83 -10.60
C GLU A 25 10.72 19.33 -10.61
N ALA A 26 11.44 18.88 -9.57
CA ALA A 26 11.71 17.46 -9.36
C ALA A 26 10.43 16.67 -9.11
N ALA A 27 9.49 17.23 -8.33
CA ALA A 27 8.16 16.65 -8.12
C ALA A 27 7.40 16.46 -9.44
N THR A 28 7.38 17.50 -10.28
CA THR A 28 6.71 17.49 -11.59
C THR A 28 7.26 16.38 -12.49
N LEU A 29 8.58 16.18 -12.51
CA LEU A 29 9.20 15.10 -13.28
C LEU A 29 8.84 13.72 -12.74
N TYR A 30 8.80 13.54 -11.41
CA TYR A 30 8.33 12.29 -10.80
C TYR A 30 6.87 11.97 -11.18
N LEU A 31 5.99 12.98 -11.12
CA LEU A 31 4.59 12.83 -11.50
C LEU A 31 4.41 12.53 -13.00
N HIS A 32 5.23 13.16 -13.85
CA HIS A 32 5.23 12.88 -15.28
C HIS A 32 5.65 11.44 -15.58
N MET A 33 6.76 10.98 -15.00
CA MET A 33 7.24 9.61 -15.15
C MET A 33 6.18 8.60 -14.67
N ALA A 34 5.56 8.84 -13.51
CA ALA A 34 4.49 7.99 -13.01
C ALA A 34 3.26 7.95 -13.95
N SER A 35 2.87 9.09 -14.53
CA SER A 35 1.79 9.17 -15.53
C SER A 35 2.13 8.38 -16.80
N VAL A 36 3.39 8.42 -17.26
CA VAL A 36 3.87 7.64 -18.40
C VAL A 36 3.82 6.15 -18.09
N LEU A 37 4.30 5.72 -16.92
CA LEU A 37 4.30 4.31 -16.53
C LEU A 37 2.88 3.74 -16.39
N ARG A 38 1.92 4.53 -15.90
CA ARG A 38 0.51 4.11 -15.78
C ARG A 38 -0.13 3.78 -17.14
N LYS A 39 0.36 4.36 -18.23
CA LYS A 39 -0.13 4.05 -19.59
C LYS A 39 0.40 2.70 -20.11
N ILE A 40 1.37 2.09 -19.43
CA ILE A 40 1.92 0.79 -19.82
C ILE A 40 1.04 -0.33 -19.24
N PRO A 41 0.64 -1.33 -20.04
CA PRO A 41 -0.11 -2.48 -19.54
C PRO A 41 0.63 -3.18 -18.38
N GLY A 42 -0.07 -3.46 -17.28
CA GLY A 42 0.57 -3.94 -16.05
C GLY A 42 1.38 -5.23 -16.18
N LYS A 43 1.01 -6.13 -17.11
CA LYS A 43 1.80 -7.35 -17.41
C LYS A 43 3.17 -7.01 -18.00
N LEU A 44 3.20 -6.08 -18.96
CA LEU A 44 4.41 -5.61 -19.62
C LEU A 44 5.30 -4.81 -18.66
N LEU A 45 4.70 -3.95 -17.83
CA LEU A 45 5.45 -3.23 -16.79
C LEU A 45 6.15 -4.19 -15.82
N ARG A 46 5.46 -5.23 -15.37
CA ARG A 46 6.04 -6.27 -14.48
C ARG A 46 7.14 -7.09 -15.14
N GLU A 47 7.12 -7.24 -16.46
CA GLU A 47 8.17 -7.92 -17.23
C GLU A 47 9.42 -7.04 -17.33
N ILE A 48 9.23 -5.76 -17.67
CA ILE A 48 10.30 -4.77 -17.72
C ILE A 48 10.97 -4.64 -16.33
N GLN A 49 10.17 -4.53 -15.26
CA GLN A 49 10.67 -4.49 -13.88
C GLN A 49 11.47 -5.76 -13.49
N ARG A 50 11.05 -6.94 -13.96
CA ARG A 50 11.77 -8.20 -13.73
C ARG A 50 13.09 -8.24 -14.48
N SER A 51 13.11 -7.81 -15.74
CA SER A 51 14.34 -7.72 -16.54
C SER A 51 15.35 -6.70 -16.01
N ALA A 52 14.87 -5.69 -15.29
CA ALA A 52 15.70 -4.64 -14.71
C ALA A 52 16.23 -4.99 -13.29
N ARG A 53 15.86 -6.12 -12.69
CA ARG A 53 16.32 -6.48 -11.33
C ARG A 53 17.86 -6.54 -11.29
N PRO A 54 18.52 -5.70 -10.48
CA PRO A 54 19.97 -5.72 -10.43
C PRO A 54 20.48 -6.87 -9.54
N GLN A 55 21.58 -7.49 -9.94
CA GLN A 55 22.25 -8.56 -9.17
C GLN A 55 23.02 -8.03 -7.94
N LYS A 56 23.18 -6.71 -7.78
CA LYS A 56 23.93 -6.08 -6.68
C LYS A 56 23.03 -5.27 -5.73
N LYS A 57 23.28 -5.44 -4.42
CA LYS A 57 22.69 -4.65 -3.33
C LYS A 57 23.15 -3.18 -3.48
N GLY A 58 22.22 -2.24 -3.66
CA GLY A 58 22.48 -0.80 -3.89
C GLY A 58 21.93 -0.25 -5.22
N ALA A 59 21.84 -1.08 -6.27
CA ALA A 59 21.30 -0.67 -7.57
C ALA A 59 19.78 -0.46 -7.60
N TYR A 60 19.10 -0.75 -6.48
CA TYR A 60 17.67 -0.51 -6.30
C TYR A 60 17.32 0.99 -6.17
N GLU A 61 18.27 1.84 -5.74
CA GLU A 61 18.08 3.30 -5.73
C GLU A 61 18.18 3.90 -7.13
N ASP A 62 19.01 3.33 -8.00
CA ASP A 62 19.16 3.80 -9.37
C ASP A 62 17.96 3.49 -10.26
N LEU A 63 17.12 2.52 -9.91
CA LEU A 63 15.96 2.10 -10.73
C LEU A 63 14.62 2.60 -10.20
N HIS A 64 14.62 3.53 -9.25
CA HIS A 64 13.39 4.05 -8.64
C HIS A 64 12.38 4.63 -9.67
N PHE A 65 12.86 5.14 -10.81
CA PHE A 65 12.06 5.63 -11.93
C PHE A 65 11.27 4.55 -12.69
N LEU A 66 11.46 3.26 -12.39
CA LEU A 66 10.69 2.15 -12.97
C LEU A 66 9.54 1.66 -12.07
N PHE A 67 9.44 2.21 -10.86
CA PHE A 67 8.44 1.84 -9.87
C PHE A 67 7.59 3.08 -9.57
N PRO A 68 6.40 3.21 -10.19
CA PRO A 68 5.52 4.36 -9.98
C PRO A 68 5.32 4.67 -8.49
N GLU A 69 5.19 3.63 -7.68
CA GLU A 69 4.99 3.71 -6.24
C GLU A 69 6.16 4.44 -5.55
N ARG A 70 7.41 4.17 -5.97
CA ARG A 70 8.61 4.80 -5.42
C ARG A 70 8.78 6.26 -5.80
N LEU A 71 8.18 6.69 -6.91
CA LEU A 71 8.19 8.09 -7.33
C LEU A 71 7.28 8.93 -6.44
N TYR A 72 6.15 8.36 -5.99
CA TYR A 72 5.23 9.00 -5.04
C TYR A 72 5.65 8.86 -3.57
N GLU A 73 6.54 7.92 -3.24
CA GLU A 73 7.07 7.70 -1.88
C GLU A 73 7.91 8.87 -1.36
N ARG A 74 8.48 9.69 -2.24
CA ARG A 74 9.23 10.87 -1.82
C ARG A 74 8.26 11.92 -1.29
N LYS A 75 8.49 12.42 -0.07
CA LYS A 75 7.74 13.53 0.58
C LYS A 75 7.44 14.68 -0.39
N VAL A 76 8.39 14.96 -1.27
CA VAL A 76 8.36 15.96 -2.34
C VAL A 76 7.25 15.74 -3.36
N ALA A 77 6.95 14.51 -3.75
CA ALA A 77 5.89 14.20 -4.69
C ALA A 77 4.51 14.43 -4.08
N LEU A 78 4.32 14.05 -2.81
CA LEU A 78 3.10 14.35 -2.07
C LEU A 78 2.93 15.86 -1.85
N ASP A 79 4.00 16.56 -1.46
CA ASP A 79 3.95 18.01 -1.26
C ASP A 79 3.74 18.77 -2.59
N GLY A 80 4.28 18.26 -3.69
CA GLY A 80 3.99 18.73 -5.05
C GLY A 80 2.53 18.52 -5.44
N ALA A 81 1.96 17.33 -5.18
CA ALA A 81 0.55 17.07 -5.44
C ALA A 81 -0.38 17.98 -4.60
N LYS A 82 -0.02 18.23 -3.32
CA LYS A 82 -0.73 19.20 -2.48
C LYS A 82 -0.66 20.61 -3.08
N GLY A 83 0.52 21.02 -3.57
CA GLY A 83 0.71 22.31 -4.23
C GLY A 83 -0.16 22.48 -5.48
N ILE A 84 -0.18 21.48 -6.35
CA ILE A 84 -1.00 21.48 -7.57
C ILE A 84 -2.50 21.55 -7.22
N HIS A 85 -2.94 20.74 -6.26
CA HIS A 85 -4.34 20.75 -5.84
C HIS A 85 -4.72 22.06 -5.15
N LYS A 86 -3.84 22.65 -4.32
CA LYS A 86 -4.04 23.98 -3.74
C LYS A 86 -4.16 25.08 -4.80
N ALA A 87 -3.40 24.98 -5.89
CA ALA A 87 -3.41 25.97 -6.97
C ALA A 87 -4.63 25.83 -7.89
N GLN A 88 -5.08 24.61 -8.17
CA GLN A 88 -6.10 24.35 -9.20
C GLN A 88 -7.49 23.99 -8.63
N GLY A 89 -7.56 23.29 -7.50
CA GLY A 89 -8.83 22.88 -6.88
C GLY A 89 -9.74 22.02 -7.76
N THR A 90 -9.21 21.31 -8.77
CA THR A 90 -10.00 20.52 -9.71
C THR A 90 -10.11 19.05 -9.27
N ALA A 91 -11.12 18.34 -9.80
CA ALA A 91 -11.25 16.90 -9.58
C ALA A 91 -10.03 16.10 -10.08
N ALA A 92 -9.39 16.56 -11.17
CA ALA A 92 -8.19 15.93 -11.70
C ALA A 92 -6.98 16.11 -10.76
N SER A 93 -6.82 17.29 -10.14
CA SER A 93 -5.74 17.53 -9.19
C SER A 93 -6.01 16.84 -7.85
N GLU A 94 -7.27 16.69 -7.44
CA GLU A 94 -7.66 15.88 -6.28
C GLU A 94 -7.32 14.40 -6.50
N ALA A 95 -7.70 13.83 -7.65
CA ALA A 95 -7.38 12.43 -7.96
C ALA A 95 -5.87 12.15 -7.92
N LEU A 96 -5.06 13.09 -8.42
CA LEU A 96 -3.61 13.02 -8.35
C LEU A 96 -3.09 13.05 -6.90
N LEU A 97 -3.69 13.90 -6.05
CA LEU A 97 -3.34 13.99 -4.64
C LEU A 97 -3.71 12.72 -3.87
N VAL A 98 -4.88 12.13 -4.15
CA VAL A 98 -5.29 10.85 -3.57
C VAL A 98 -4.37 9.72 -4.00
N ASP A 99 -3.97 9.67 -5.27
CA ASP A 99 -3.01 8.66 -5.77
C ASP A 99 -1.64 8.80 -5.07
N ALA A 100 -1.18 10.03 -4.80
CA ALA A 100 0.04 10.28 -4.05
C ALA A 100 -0.06 9.86 -2.58
N TYR A 101 -1.18 10.14 -1.91
CA TYR A 101 -1.43 9.64 -0.55
C TYR A 101 -1.47 8.11 -0.50
N ALA A 102 -2.16 7.46 -1.45
CA ALA A 102 -2.26 6.01 -1.53
C ALA A 102 -0.88 5.35 -1.65
N ALA A 103 0.02 5.92 -2.46
CA ALA A 103 1.39 5.44 -2.55
C ALA A 103 2.18 5.63 -1.26
N ARG A 104 2.04 6.78 -0.58
CA ARG A 104 2.68 7.00 0.72
C ARG A 104 2.19 6.00 1.77
N ILE A 105 0.89 5.71 1.80
CA ILE A 105 0.26 4.70 2.67
C ILE A 105 0.85 3.32 2.38
N ARG A 106 0.91 2.88 1.11
CA ARG A 106 1.53 1.60 0.73
C ARG A 106 2.97 1.48 1.23
N SER A 107 3.73 2.58 1.17
CA SER A 107 5.10 2.62 1.66
C SER A 107 5.21 2.43 3.17
N LEU A 108 4.37 3.13 3.94
CA LEU A 108 4.31 2.97 5.40
C LEU A 108 3.98 1.51 5.76
N LEU A 109 3.00 0.90 5.06
CA LEU A 109 2.67 -0.51 5.25
C LEU A 109 3.84 -1.44 4.90
N GLY A 110 4.58 -1.15 3.82
CA GLY A 110 5.77 -1.90 3.44
C GLY A 110 6.93 -1.80 4.44
N GLN A 111 6.97 -0.72 5.22
CA GLN A 111 7.96 -0.48 6.29
C GLN A 111 7.50 -1.02 7.66
N GLY A 112 6.30 -1.61 7.75
CA GLY A 112 5.73 -2.06 9.02
C GLY A 112 5.12 -0.95 9.88
N LEU A 113 5.03 0.28 9.35
CA LEU A 113 4.46 1.46 10.01
C LEU A 113 2.94 1.50 9.82
N ALA A 114 2.25 0.46 10.30
CA ALA A 114 0.81 0.26 10.07
C ALA A 114 -0.05 1.29 10.82
N VAL A 115 0.37 1.72 12.00
CA VAL A 115 -0.34 2.73 12.82
C VAL A 115 -0.29 4.10 12.13
N GLU A 116 0.88 4.49 11.61
CA GLU A 116 1.06 5.72 10.85
C GLU A 116 0.30 5.69 9.53
N ALA A 117 0.27 4.53 8.86
CA ALA A 117 -0.54 4.34 7.66
C ALA A 117 -2.03 4.56 7.97
N LYS A 118 -2.54 3.99 9.07
CA LYS A 118 -3.92 4.18 9.50
C LYS A 118 -4.23 5.64 9.81
N ALA A 119 -3.38 6.32 10.59
CA ALA A 119 -3.56 7.74 10.91
C ALA A 119 -3.61 8.62 9.63
N LEU A 120 -2.78 8.31 8.63
CA LEU A 120 -2.78 9.02 7.35
C LEU A 120 -4.05 8.73 6.54
N ILE A 121 -4.53 7.49 6.54
CA ILE A 121 -5.80 7.11 5.89
C ILE A 121 -6.96 7.88 6.51
N ASP A 122 -7.05 7.91 7.85
CA ASP A 122 -8.13 8.57 8.57
C ASP A 122 -8.16 10.08 8.23
N LEU A 123 -6.98 10.73 8.20
CA LEU A 123 -6.85 12.13 7.78
C LEU A 123 -7.33 12.37 6.33
N VAL A 124 -6.98 11.48 5.40
CA VAL A 124 -7.33 11.65 3.97
C VAL A 124 -8.81 11.41 3.75
N ARG A 125 -9.42 10.44 4.44
CA ARG A 125 -10.86 10.14 4.35
C ARG A 125 -11.76 11.22 4.94
N ASP A 126 -11.25 11.96 5.93
CA ASP A 126 -11.91 13.13 6.50
C ASP A 126 -11.87 14.32 5.53
N ARG A 127 -10.69 14.59 4.96
CA ARG A 127 -10.47 15.74 4.07
C ARG A 127 -11.03 15.56 2.66
N TYR A 128 -11.05 14.34 2.13
CA TYR A 128 -11.45 14.02 0.77
C TYR A 128 -12.44 12.85 0.76
N PRO A 129 -13.76 13.12 0.85
CA PRO A 129 -14.76 12.05 0.88
C PRO A 129 -14.74 11.13 -0.35
N SER A 130 -14.36 11.66 -1.51
CA SER A 130 -14.14 10.93 -2.77
C SER A 130 -13.03 9.87 -2.66
N ALA A 131 -12.11 10.01 -1.70
CA ALA A 131 -11.01 9.07 -1.50
C ALA A 131 -11.42 7.82 -0.71
N ARG A 132 -12.62 7.79 -0.11
CA ARG A 132 -13.03 6.72 0.80
C ARG A 132 -13.06 5.36 0.12
N GLU A 133 -13.78 5.23 -0.99
CA GLU A 133 -13.86 4.00 -1.80
C GLU A 133 -12.47 3.60 -2.30
N ARG A 134 -11.73 4.57 -2.84
CA ARG A 134 -10.40 4.37 -3.44
C ARG A 134 -9.32 3.91 -2.43
N LEU A 135 -9.55 4.11 -1.13
CA LEU A 135 -8.64 3.73 -0.06
C LEU A 135 -9.13 2.52 0.75
N GLU A 136 -10.26 1.89 0.41
CA GLU A 136 -10.81 0.78 1.21
C GLU A 136 -9.84 -0.39 1.34
N GLU A 137 -9.21 -0.83 0.25
CA GLU A 137 -8.24 -1.93 0.28
C GLU A 137 -7.02 -1.61 1.16
N LEU A 138 -6.51 -0.37 1.08
CA LEU A 138 -5.39 0.09 1.90
C LEU A 138 -5.79 0.23 3.37
N THR A 139 -7.04 0.60 3.63
CA THR A 139 -7.63 0.66 4.97
C THR A 139 -7.68 -0.73 5.58
N ALA A 140 -8.26 -1.70 4.88
CA ALA A 140 -8.31 -3.09 5.34
C ALA A 140 -6.90 -3.66 5.61
N SER A 141 -5.95 -3.40 4.70
CA SER A 141 -4.55 -3.81 4.88
C SER A 141 -3.87 -3.13 6.09
N ALA A 142 -4.13 -1.85 6.33
CA ALA A 142 -3.56 -1.11 7.46
C ALA A 142 -4.09 -1.61 8.80
N VAL A 143 -5.41 -1.83 8.89
CA VAL A 143 -6.07 -2.36 10.09
C VAL A 143 -5.60 -3.79 10.38
N ALA A 144 -5.53 -4.65 9.35
CA ALA A 144 -5.02 -6.01 9.48
C ALA A 144 -3.59 -6.05 10.03
N ARG A 145 -2.71 -5.18 9.54
CA ARG A 145 -1.31 -5.10 9.99
C ARG A 145 -1.11 -4.38 11.32
N ALA A 146 -2.04 -3.50 11.71
CA ALA A 146 -2.01 -2.79 12.99
C ALA A 146 -2.48 -3.68 14.15
N GLY A 147 -3.05 -4.85 13.88
CA GLY A 147 -3.53 -5.79 14.89
C GLY A 147 -4.92 -5.47 15.44
N THR A 148 -5.64 -4.52 14.85
CA THR A 148 -7.02 -4.18 15.26
C THR A 148 -8.03 -5.07 14.54
N LEU A 149 -8.00 -6.37 14.82
CA LEU A 149 -8.83 -7.38 14.14
C LEU A 149 -10.34 -7.10 14.26
N ASP A 150 -10.80 -6.60 15.41
CA ASP A 150 -12.22 -6.25 15.60
C ASP A 150 -12.68 -5.16 14.61
N GLU A 151 -11.82 -4.17 14.34
CA GLU A 151 -12.11 -3.12 13.34
C GLU A 151 -12.10 -3.68 11.91
N LEU A 152 -11.29 -4.71 11.63
CA LEU A 152 -11.17 -5.33 10.32
C LEU A 152 -12.40 -6.17 9.98
N VAL A 153 -12.83 -7.02 10.91
CA VAL A 153 -13.91 -8.00 10.68
C VAL A 153 -15.28 -7.48 11.10
N GLY A 154 -15.35 -6.48 11.99
CA GLY A 154 -16.60 -5.87 12.44
C GLY A 154 -17.57 -5.50 11.31
N PRO A 155 -17.12 -4.90 10.19
CA PRO A 155 -17.98 -4.61 9.05
C PRO A 155 -18.61 -5.84 8.37
N LEU A 156 -18.02 -7.03 8.47
CA LEU A 156 -18.54 -8.25 7.84
C LEU A 156 -19.88 -8.71 8.45
N ASN A 157 -20.18 -8.27 9.68
CA ASN A 157 -21.45 -8.55 10.36
C ASN A 157 -22.63 -7.77 9.77
N ASP A 158 -22.38 -6.68 9.05
CA ASP A 158 -23.43 -5.90 8.41
C ASP A 158 -23.92 -6.63 7.15
N PRO A 159 -25.19 -7.08 7.09
CA PRO A 159 -25.74 -7.71 5.89
C PRO A 159 -25.80 -6.78 4.69
N ALA A 160 -25.76 -5.45 4.90
CA ALA A 160 -25.78 -4.44 3.85
C ALA A 160 -24.38 -4.04 3.34
N ILE A 161 -23.31 -4.70 3.79
CA ILE A 161 -21.95 -4.41 3.30
C ILE A 161 -21.84 -4.59 1.78
N SER A 162 -21.17 -3.65 1.12
CA SER A 162 -20.92 -3.75 -0.32
C SER A 162 -20.00 -4.93 -0.65
N HIS A 163 -20.16 -5.49 -1.85
CA HIS A 163 -19.31 -6.58 -2.35
C HIS A 163 -17.83 -6.18 -2.40
N GLU A 164 -17.54 -4.94 -2.80
CA GLU A 164 -16.17 -4.42 -2.89
C GLU A 164 -15.51 -4.35 -1.51
N ARG A 165 -16.22 -3.79 -0.52
CA ARG A 165 -15.69 -3.66 0.84
C ARG A 165 -15.49 -5.02 1.50
N ARG A 166 -16.43 -5.96 1.28
CA ARG A 166 -16.29 -7.35 1.73
C ARG A 166 -15.04 -8.01 1.12
N ALA A 167 -14.88 -7.93 -0.20
CA ALA A 167 -13.73 -8.50 -0.90
C ALA A 167 -12.40 -7.89 -0.44
N ALA A 168 -12.35 -6.59 -0.17
CA ALA A 168 -11.18 -5.91 0.35
C ALA A 168 -10.77 -6.43 1.74
N ILE A 169 -11.74 -6.64 2.64
CA ILE A 169 -11.52 -7.21 3.98
C ILE A 169 -11.01 -8.66 3.86
N GLU A 170 -11.69 -9.50 3.07
CA GLU A 170 -11.30 -10.90 2.88
C GLU A 170 -9.88 -11.02 2.29
N HIS A 171 -9.54 -10.18 1.32
CA HIS A 171 -8.19 -10.14 0.74
C HIS A 171 -7.13 -9.67 1.74
N ALA A 172 -7.44 -8.67 2.58
CA ALA A 172 -6.55 -8.24 3.65
C ALA A 172 -6.31 -9.34 4.68
N ILE A 173 -7.36 -10.07 5.07
CA ILE A 173 -7.25 -11.21 6.00
C ILE A 173 -6.31 -12.27 5.43
N GLN A 174 -6.51 -12.68 4.18
CA GLN A 174 -5.67 -13.69 3.54
C GLN A 174 -4.19 -13.29 3.43
N ARG A 175 -3.91 -12.00 3.24
CA ARG A 175 -2.55 -11.51 2.94
C ARG A 175 -1.77 -11.07 4.17
N ASP A 176 -2.46 -10.48 5.14
CA ASP A 176 -1.82 -9.69 6.19
C ASP A 176 -2.10 -10.21 7.62
N VAL A 177 -3.16 -10.99 7.86
CA VAL A 177 -3.41 -11.57 9.18
C VAL A 177 -2.55 -12.81 9.39
N ARG A 178 -1.74 -12.78 10.45
CA ARG A 178 -0.79 -13.87 10.78
C ARG A 178 -1.12 -14.57 12.09
N ASP A 179 -1.91 -13.93 12.94
CA ASP A 179 -2.28 -14.46 14.25
C ASP A 179 -3.68 -15.10 14.15
N LEU A 180 -3.69 -16.42 13.97
CA LEU A 180 -4.93 -17.20 13.86
C LEU A 180 -5.65 -17.33 15.21
N ALA A 181 -4.90 -17.31 16.32
CA ALA A 181 -5.47 -17.35 17.67
C ALA A 181 -6.26 -16.07 17.94
N ALA A 182 -5.64 -14.92 17.66
CA ALA A 182 -6.32 -13.63 17.78
C ALA A 182 -7.56 -13.53 16.88
N LEU A 183 -7.55 -14.15 15.68
CA LEU A 183 -8.73 -14.20 14.80
C LEU A 183 -9.82 -15.14 15.34
N ALA A 184 -9.46 -16.27 15.92
CA ALA A 184 -10.38 -17.22 16.55
C ALA A 184 -11.10 -16.62 17.78
N GLU A 185 -10.36 -15.83 18.57
CA GLU A 185 -10.87 -15.19 19.80
C GLU A 185 -11.54 -13.83 19.55
N CYS A 186 -11.44 -13.28 18.33
CA CYS A 186 -11.93 -11.95 17.99
C CYS A 186 -13.43 -11.80 18.24
N ALA A 187 -13.81 -10.99 19.23
CA ALA A 187 -15.19 -10.84 19.71
C ALA A 187 -16.14 -10.28 18.64
N ALA A 188 -15.61 -9.53 17.66
CA ALA A 188 -16.39 -9.02 16.56
C ALA A 188 -16.98 -10.12 15.65
N LEU A 189 -16.43 -11.33 15.61
CA LEU A 189 -17.05 -12.45 14.87
C LEU A 189 -18.15 -13.12 15.70
N ALA A 190 -19.26 -13.52 15.09
CA ALA A 190 -20.24 -14.36 15.77
C ALA A 190 -19.66 -15.76 16.07
N PRO A 191 -20.08 -16.45 17.16
CA PRO A 191 -19.61 -17.81 17.46
C PRO A 191 -19.86 -18.81 16.33
N GLU A 192 -20.96 -18.62 15.59
CA GLU A 192 -21.33 -19.48 14.48
C GLU A 192 -20.67 -19.13 13.14
N ASP A 193 -19.88 -18.05 13.11
CA ASP A 193 -19.26 -17.54 11.90
C ASP A 193 -18.26 -18.55 11.30
N SER A 194 -18.34 -18.71 9.97
CA SER A 194 -17.51 -19.67 9.24
C SER A 194 -16.01 -19.35 9.32
N MET A 195 -15.63 -18.08 9.39
CA MET A 195 -14.25 -17.62 9.49
C MET A 195 -13.68 -17.93 10.88
N ARG A 196 -14.45 -17.67 11.94
CA ARG A 196 -14.07 -18.06 13.31
C ARG A 196 -13.87 -19.57 13.41
N LYS A 197 -14.81 -20.36 12.91
CA LYS A 197 -14.72 -21.84 12.90
C LYS A 197 -13.48 -22.33 12.17
N ALA A 198 -13.16 -21.74 11.02
CA ALA A 198 -11.97 -22.08 10.25
C ALA A 198 -10.68 -21.71 11.00
N ALA A 199 -10.61 -20.51 11.61
CA ALA A 199 -9.47 -20.07 12.41
C ALA A 199 -9.22 -21.04 13.59
N CYS A 200 -10.26 -21.37 14.37
CA CYS A 200 -10.16 -22.33 15.48
C CYS A 200 -9.71 -23.73 15.02
N ALA A 201 -10.14 -24.17 13.84
CA ALA A 201 -9.75 -25.48 13.32
C ALA A 201 -8.26 -25.50 12.91
N LEU A 202 -7.80 -24.45 12.23
CA LEU A 202 -6.40 -24.30 11.83
C LEU A 202 -5.46 -24.13 13.02
N GLU A 203 -5.85 -23.34 14.02
CA GLU A 203 -5.08 -23.16 15.25
C GLU A 203 -4.92 -24.49 16.01
N ARG A 204 -6.02 -25.25 16.18
CA ARG A 204 -5.97 -26.58 16.81
C ARG A 204 -5.06 -27.54 16.04
N ALA A 205 -5.13 -27.52 14.71
CA ALA A 205 -4.25 -28.35 13.87
C ALA A 205 -2.77 -27.94 14.03
N PHE A 206 -2.49 -26.63 14.06
CA PHE A 206 -1.14 -26.11 14.27
C PHE A 206 -0.58 -26.54 15.63
N LEU A 207 -1.35 -26.35 16.71
CA LEU A 207 -0.97 -26.75 18.06
C LEU A 207 -0.71 -28.26 18.17
N ALA A 208 -1.55 -29.09 17.55
CA ALA A 208 -1.37 -30.54 17.54
C ALA A 208 -0.04 -30.96 16.90
N VAL A 209 0.40 -30.24 15.85
CA VAL A 209 1.67 -30.52 15.16
C VAL A 209 2.88 -29.96 15.94
N THR A 210 2.74 -28.82 16.62
CA THR A 210 3.88 -28.16 17.31
C THR A 210 4.08 -28.60 18.76
N THR A 211 3.14 -29.32 19.37
CA THR A 211 3.22 -29.78 20.77
C THR A 211 3.45 -31.28 20.91
N GLY A 212 3.44 -32.03 19.80
CA GLY A 212 3.79 -33.45 19.80
C GLY A 212 5.27 -33.69 20.12
N PRO A 213 5.63 -34.82 20.74
CA PRO A 213 7.02 -35.16 20.99
C PRO A 213 7.78 -35.25 19.66
N VAL A 214 8.89 -34.52 19.54
CA VAL A 214 9.84 -34.70 18.43
C VAL A 214 10.50 -36.05 18.68
N ALA A 215 10.16 -37.06 17.88
CA ALA A 215 10.90 -38.30 17.89
C ALA A 215 12.31 -38.00 17.41
N ASP A 216 13.29 -38.04 18.32
CA ASP A 216 14.70 -38.03 17.95
C ASP A 216 14.96 -39.26 17.08
N VAL A 217 15.05 -39.05 15.78
CA VAL A 217 15.50 -40.07 14.85
C VAL A 217 17.03 -40.08 14.96
N CYS A 218 17.55 -41.01 15.77
CA CYS A 218 18.96 -41.40 15.80
C CYS A 218 19.42 -41.98 14.45
#